data_AF-A0A066U5P1-F1
#
_entry.id   AF-A0A066U5P1-F1
#
_cell.length_a   1.000
_cell.length_b   1.000
_cell.length_c   1.000
_cell.angle_alpha   90.00
_cell.angle_beta   90.00
_cell.angle_gamma   90.00
#
_symmetry.space_group_name_H-M   'P 1'
#
loop_
_entity.id
_entity.type
_entity.pdbx_description
1 polymer ?
#
loop_
_entity_poly.entity_id
_entity_poly.type
_entity_poly.pdbx_seq_one_letter_code
_entity_poly.pdbx_strand_id
1 'polypeptide(L)'
;MSFRHLVLVVAVTLAAAACSSTPAGDPAANPPAPSGPQATVGSLRLPLPPGATYTEHSPDGLLDGCIAEGTAVCEARVLDLRKADPDAPINLPSTKRPFGWYPGTDMPTCITPASPPGKAAQATGSELLDAGFAPIGPKKAEYGRWQVTCENSAQNNQVRMWWLPTSRILIVQYGSFPGWDAKMDTLLAGATFS
;
A
#
# COMPACT_ATOMS: atom_id res chain seq x y z
N MET A 1 -64.41 51.46 22.72
CA MET A 1 -63.45 50.67 23.54
C MET A 1 -62.15 50.64 22.74
N SER A 2 -61.25 51.62 22.82
CA SER A 2 -60.19 51.86 23.83
C SER A 2 -59.59 50.58 24.40
N PHE A 3 -58.31 50.32 24.07
CA PHE A 3 -57.20 49.76 24.88
C PHE A 3 -56.03 49.51 23.89
N ARG A 4 -55.02 50.40 23.77
CA ARG A 4 -53.85 50.67 24.63
C ARG A 4 -52.58 49.90 24.20
N HIS A 5 -51.58 50.68 23.76
CA HIS A 5 -50.11 50.55 23.94
C HIS A 5 -49.41 49.34 23.27
N LEU A 6 -48.19 49.40 22.75
CA LEU A 6 -46.98 50.12 23.15
C LEU A 6 -46.07 50.44 21.94
N VAL A 7 -45.39 51.58 22.06
CA VAL A 7 -44.19 51.98 21.29
C VAL A 7 -42.98 51.27 21.89
N LEU A 8 -42.06 50.75 21.07
CA LEU A 8 -40.64 50.64 21.45
C LEU A 8 -39.73 50.89 20.26
N VAL A 9 -38.68 51.67 20.54
CA VAL A 9 -37.77 52.37 19.66
C VAL A 9 -36.38 51.74 19.82
N VAL A 10 -35.70 51.49 18.69
CA VAL A 10 -34.24 51.52 18.41
C VAL A 10 -33.29 50.65 19.26
N ALA A 11 -32.51 49.82 18.57
CA ALA A 11 -31.03 49.87 18.63
C ALA A 11 -30.43 49.18 17.40
N VAL A 12 -29.78 49.98 16.54
CA VAL A 12 -28.89 49.53 15.48
C VAL A 12 -27.52 49.26 16.12
N THR A 13 -26.97 48.07 15.95
CA THR A 13 -25.54 47.81 16.15
C THR A 13 -24.95 47.26 14.86
N LEU A 14 -24.16 48.10 14.19
CA LEU A 14 -23.27 47.70 13.11
C LEU A 14 -22.17 46.81 13.70
N ALA A 15 -22.21 45.51 13.43
CA ALA A 15 -21.04 44.65 13.60
C ALA A 15 -20.19 44.73 12.34
N ALA A 16 -19.09 45.49 12.41
CA ALA A 16 -18.06 45.46 11.39
C ALA A 16 -17.49 44.04 11.30
N ALA A 17 -17.69 43.37 10.17
CA ALA A 17 -16.99 42.14 9.83
C ALA A 17 -15.52 42.50 9.62
N ALA A 18 -14.69 42.29 10.63
CA ALA A 18 -13.25 42.37 10.50
C ALA A 18 -12.79 41.18 9.65
N CYS A 19 -12.40 41.46 8.40
CA CYS A 19 -11.66 40.52 7.57
C CYS A 19 -10.34 40.16 8.27
N SER A 20 -10.28 38.98 8.88
CA SER A 20 -9.01 38.40 9.31
C SER A 20 -8.26 37.91 8.06
N SER A 21 -7.35 38.75 7.58
CA SER A 21 -6.31 38.36 6.62
C SER A 21 -5.44 37.27 7.24
N THR A 22 -5.59 36.03 6.80
CA THR A 22 -4.67 34.93 7.13
C THR A 22 -3.32 35.23 6.48
N PRO A 23 -2.19 35.22 7.22
CA PRO A 23 -0.89 35.36 6.61
C PRO A 23 -0.63 34.19 5.66
N ALA A 24 -0.11 34.54 4.48
CA ALA A 24 0.32 33.61 3.46
C ALA A 24 1.52 32.77 3.94
N GLY A 25 1.42 31.46 3.74
CA GLY A 25 2.52 30.62 3.28
C GLY A 25 3.69 30.41 4.23
N ASP A 26 3.52 29.57 5.24
CA ASP A 26 4.61 28.68 5.62
C ASP A 26 4.65 27.52 4.60
N PRO A 27 5.81 27.16 4.03
CA PRO A 27 5.91 25.94 3.24
C PRO A 27 5.51 24.78 4.14
N ALA A 28 4.56 23.96 3.67
CA ALA A 28 4.14 22.74 4.34
C ALA A 28 5.41 21.99 4.77
N ALA A 29 5.63 21.91 6.10
CA ALA A 29 6.78 21.24 6.65
C ALA A 29 6.83 19.83 6.05
N ASN A 30 7.97 19.47 5.43
CA ASN A 30 8.18 18.11 4.99
C ASN A 30 7.88 17.19 6.17
N PRO A 31 7.04 16.14 5.99
CA PRO A 31 6.74 15.23 7.07
C PRO A 31 8.06 14.72 7.67
N PRO A 32 8.17 14.63 9.01
CA PRO A 32 9.40 14.23 9.66
C PRO A 32 9.90 12.92 9.08
N ALA A 33 11.22 12.85 8.82
CA ALA A 33 11.83 11.63 8.33
C ALA A 33 11.51 10.48 9.30
N PRO A 34 10.97 9.35 8.82
CA PRO A 34 10.58 8.26 9.70
C PRO A 34 11.80 7.74 10.47
N SER A 35 11.78 7.92 11.80
CA SER A 35 12.78 7.37 12.72
C SER A 35 12.42 5.92 13.02
N GLY A 36 13.07 4.97 12.34
CA GLY A 36 12.82 3.55 12.49
C GLY A 36 13.65 2.70 11.51
N PRO A 37 13.59 1.37 11.64
CA PRO A 37 14.20 0.46 10.67
C PRO A 37 13.65 0.74 9.27
N GLN A 38 14.54 0.73 8.26
CA GLN A 38 14.17 0.94 6.86
C GLN A 38 14.58 -0.26 6.02
N ALA A 39 13.74 -0.62 5.05
CA ALA A 39 14.11 -1.51 3.96
C ALA A 39 14.50 -0.67 2.73
N THR A 40 15.58 -1.04 2.06
CA THR A 40 15.99 -0.42 0.79
C THR A 40 15.91 -1.46 -0.32
N VAL A 41 15.12 -1.17 -1.36
CA VAL A 41 14.90 -2.07 -2.51
C VAL A 41 15.07 -1.26 -3.80
N GLY A 42 16.21 -1.43 -4.45
CA GLY A 42 16.55 -0.60 -5.61
C GLY A 42 16.58 0.89 -5.22
N SER A 43 15.76 1.70 -5.89
CA SER A 43 15.59 3.13 -5.57
C SER A 43 14.60 3.40 -4.43
N LEU A 44 13.83 2.41 -3.98
CA LEU A 44 12.77 2.57 -2.96
C LEU A 44 13.35 2.41 -1.55
N ARG A 45 12.97 3.31 -0.65
CA ARG A 45 13.19 3.17 0.79
C ARG A 45 11.84 3.13 1.50
N LEU A 46 11.63 2.09 2.31
CA LEU A 46 10.39 1.86 3.06
C LEU A 46 10.66 2.01 4.55
N PRO A 47 9.92 2.89 5.26
CA PRO A 47 9.94 2.90 6.72
C PRO A 47 9.16 1.70 7.25
N LEU A 48 9.85 0.74 7.85
CA LEU A 48 9.21 -0.44 8.40
C LEU A 48 8.48 -0.05 9.70
N PRO A 49 7.25 -0.56 9.93
CA PRO A 49 6.57 -0.33 11.19
C PRO A 49 7.36 -0.98 12.35
N PRO A 50 7.19 -0.48 13.58
CA PRO A 50 7.82 -1.08 14.75
C PRO A 50 7.52 -2.59 14.84
N GLY A 51 8.56 -3.41 15.04
CA GLY A 51 8.43 -4.86 15.13
C GLY A 51 8.38 -5.61 13.81
N ALA A 52 8.32 -4.92 12.66
CA ALA A 52 8.49 -5.54 11.36
C ALA A 52 9.96 -5.71 10.98
N THR A 53 10.22 -6.76 10.23
CA THR A 53 11.54 -7.09 9.66
C THR A 53 11.44 -7.17 8.15
N TYR A 54 12.57 -6.90 7.47
CA TYR A 54 12.71 -7.12 6.03
C TYR A 54 13.82 -8.14 5.78
N THR A 55 13.49 -9.21 5.06
CA THR A 55 14.42 -10.23 4.61
C THR A 55 14.75 -9.98 3.15
N GLU A 56 15.95 -9.49 2.86
CA GLU A 56 16.36 -9.24 1.46
C GLU A 56 16.53 -10.56 0.71
N HIS A 57 17.27 -11.51 1.30
CA HIS A 57 17.50 -12.85 0.75
C HIS A 57 17.44 -13.91 1.85
N SER A 58 16.69 -14.99 1.63
CA SER A 58 16.72 -16.17 2.49
C SER A 58 17.61 -17.26 1.90
N PRO A 59 18.21 -18.15 2.72
CA PRO A 59 19.05 -19.24 2.22
C PRO A 59 18.35 -20.19 1.23
N ASP A 60 17.02 -20.28 1.30
CA ASP A 60 16.18 -21.10 0.42
C ASP A 60 15.52 -20.30 -0.72
N GLY A 61 15.73 -18.98 -0.79
CA GLY A 61 15.14 -18.08 -1.79
C GLY A 61 13.63 -17.86 -1.67
N LEU A 62 12.96 -18.49 -0.69
CA LEU A 62 11.51 -18.45 -0.58
C LEU A 62 10.99 -17.14 0.05
N LEU A 63 11.82 -16.45 0.84
CA LEU A 63 11.45 -15.24 1.58
C LEU A 63 12.13 -13.98 1.05
N ASP A 64 12.68 -14.03 -0.16
CA ASP A 64 13.37 -12.90 -0.76
C ASP A 64 12.44 -11.69 -0.92
N GLY A 65 12.84 -10.58 -0.33
CA GLY A 65 12.09 -9.34 -0.29
C GLY A 65 10.89 -9.36 0.66
N CYS A 66 10.83 -10.23 1.66
CA CYS A 66 9.68 -10.34 2.55
C CYS A 66 9.71 -9.34 3.70
N ILE A 67 8.58 -8.66 3.92
CA ILE A 67 8.25 -7.92 5.14
C ILE A 67 7.38 -8.83 6.01
N ALA A 68 7.74 -8.96 7.28
CA ALA A 68 6.99 -9.74 8.26
C ALA A 68 7.00 -9.09 9.65
N GLU A 69 5.86 -9.09 10.33
CA GLU A 69 5.68 -8.71 11.73
C GLU A 69 5.33 -9.94 12.59
N GLY A 70 5.89 -9.99 13.82
CA GLY A 70 5.55 -11.02 14.80
C GLY A 70 5.90 -12.44 14.35
N THR A 71 4.89 -13.27 14.12
CA THR A 71 5.04 -14.70 13.73
C THR A 71 4.71 -14.97 12.27
N ALA A 72 4.37 -13.93 11.49
CA ALA A 72 4.12 -14.10 10.07
C ALA A 72 5.40 -14.52 9.33
N VAL A 73 5.23 -15.34 8.29
CA VAL A 73 6.32 -15.77 7.42
C VAL A 73 6.64 -14.68 6.39
N CYS A 74 5.61 -14.13 5.74
CA CYS A 74 5.75 -13.04 4.77
C CYS A 74 4.39 -12.38 4.52
N GLU A 75 4.19 -11.16 5.01
CA GLU A 75 2.92 -10.42 4.86
C GLU A 75 2.89 -9.57 3.59
N ALA A 76 4.06 -9.11 3.16
CA ALA A 76 4.25 -8.42 1.89
C ALA A 76 5.61 -8.75 1.28
N ARG A 77 5.67 -8.80 -0.05
CA ARG A 77 6.92 -8.97 -0.81
C ARG A 77 7.24 -7.67 -1.56
N VAL A 78 8.48 -7.23 -1.48
CA VAL A 78 9.01 -6.02 -2.12
C VAL A 78 10.24 -6.40 -2.94
N LEU A 79 10.12 -6.34 -4.26
CA LEU A 79 11.11 -6.85 -5.21
C LEU A 79 11.63 -5.75 -6.14
N ASP A 80 12.94 -5.77 -6.37
CA ASP A 80 13.57 -5.09 -7.50
C ASP A 80 13.72 -6.06 -8.66
N LEU A 81 12.79 -6.00 -9.62
CA LEU A 81 12.77 -6.91 -10.76
C LEU A 81 13.88 -6.63 -11.79
N ARG A 82 14.77 -5.65 -11.55
CA ARG A 82 16.03 -5.51 -12.32
C ARG A 82 17.07 -6.53 -11.89
N LYS A 83 16.96 -7.03 -10.65
CA LYS A 83 17.84 -8.06 -10.09
C LYS A 83 17.32 -9.48 -10.33
N ALA A 84 16.23 -9.64 -11.10
CA ALA A 84 15.75 -10.96 -11.47
C ALA A 84 16.85 -11.73 -12.21
N ASP A 85 16.90 -13.05 -12.00
CA ASP A 85 17.84 -13.95 -12.65
C ASP A 85 17.70 -13.78 -14.19
N PRO A 86 18.79 -13.42 -14.90
CA PRO A 86 18.74 -13.24 -16.35
C PRO A 86 18.35 -14.53 -17.11
N ASP A 87 18.59 -15.70 -16.52
CA ASP A 87 18.27 -17.00 -17.13
C ASP A 87 16.83 -17.45 -16.80
N ALA A 88 16.15 -16.76 -15.87
CA ALA A 88 14.76 -17.00 -15.50
C ALA A 88 13.86 -15.89 -16.07
N PRO A 89 13.21 -16.10 -17.23
CA PRO A 89 12.31 -15.10 -17.77
C PRO A 89 11.20 -14.77 -16.77
N ILE A 90 10.87 -13.48 -16.66
CA ILE A 90 9.76 -13.00 -15.82
C ILE A 90 8.66 -12.43 -16.68
N ASN A 91 7.43 -12.58 -16.22
CA ASN A 91 6.30 -11.85 -16.76
C ASN A 91 6.12 -10.52 -16.00
N LEU A 92 6.15 -9.38 -16.70
CA LEU A 92 6.01 -8.09 -16.04
C LEU A 92 4.64 -7.93 -15.35
N PRO A 93 4.59 -7.44 -14.11
CA PRO A 93 3.33 -7.24 -13.41
C PRO A 93 2.38 -6.30 -14.17
N SER A 94 1.09 -6.60 -14.15
CA SER A 94 0.05 -5.74 -14.75
C SER A 94 -1.37 -6.19 -14.39
N THR A 95 -2.24 -5.24 -14.12
CA THR A 95 -3.69 -5.44 -13.96
C THR A 95 -4.40 -6.00 -15.20
N LYS A 96 -3.76 -5.93 -16.38
CA LYS A 96 -4.30 -6.44 -17.64
C LYS A 96 -4.09 -7.94 -17.83
N ARG A 97 -3.43 -8.60 -16.88
CA ARG A 97 -3.10 -10.03 -16.94
C ARG A 97 -3.85 -10.81 -15.86
N PRO A 98 -4.32 -12.03 -16.17
CA PRO A 98 -4.61 -13.01 -15.14
C PRO A 98 -3.37 -13.19 -14.27
N PHE A 99 -3.56 -13.25 -12.95
CA PHE A 99 -2.44 -13.32 -11.98
C PHE A 99 -1.39 -12.22 -12.18
N GLY A 100 -1.82 -11.03 -12.57
CA GLY A 100 -0.95 -9.89 -12.87
C GLY A 100 0.00 -9.46 -11.75
N TRP A 101 -0.26 -9.90 -10.52
CA TRP A 101 0.57 -9.70 -9.34
C TRP A 101 1.77 -10.65 -9.25
N TYR A 102 1.77 -11.73 -10.03
CA TYR A 102 2.81 -12.77 -10.00
C TYR A 102 3.78 -12.61 -11.19
N PRO A 103 5.08 -12.37 -10.92
CA PRO A 103 6.07 -12.16 -11.97
C PRO A 103 6.67 -13.45 -12.53
N GLY A 104 6.43 -14.61 -11.90
CA GLY A 104 6.91 -15.90 -12.39
C GLY A 104 6.23 -16.32 -13.71
N THR A 105 6.84 -17.28 -14.39
CA THR A 105 6.29 -17.91 -15.61
C THR A 105 5.52 -19.19 -15.33
N ASP A 106 5.64 -19.72 -14.13
CA ASP A 106 4.86 -20.83 -13.59
C ASP A 106 3.49 -20.35 -13.05
N MET A 107 2.69 -21.31 -12.58
CA MET A 107 1.42 -21.00 -11.93
C MET A 107 1.71 -20.46 -10.51
N PRO A 108 1.13 -19.31 -10.11
CA PRO A 108 1.29 -18.82 -8.75
C PRO A 108 0.76 -19.81 -7.71
N THR A 109 1.36 -19.80 -6.53
CA THR A 109 0.89 -20.56 -5.37
C THR A 109 -0.10 -19.76 -4.53
N CYS A 110 -0.90 -20.45 -3.73
CA CYS A 110 -1.80 -19.92 -2.70
C CYS A 110 -1.01 -19.35 -1.52
N ILE A 111 -0.57 -18.10 -1.62
CA ILE A 111 0.27 -17.49 -0.59
C ILE A 111 -0.60 -16.85 0.49
N THR A 112 -0.38 -17.21 1.75
CA THR A 112 -0.93 -16.54 2.93
C THR A 112 0.20 -16.01 3.80
N PRO A 113 -0.05 -15.10 4.76
CA PRO A 113 0.99 -14.64 5.69
C PRO A 113 1.72 -15.77 6.43
N ALA A 114 1.08 -16.93 6.61
CA ALA A 114 1.61 -18.08 7.33
C ALA A 114 2.30 -19.12 6.42
N SER A 115 2.20 -18.98 5.09
CA SER A 115 2.74 -19.96 4.15
C SER A 115 3.97 -19.38 3.45
N PRO A 116 5.14 -20.05 3.48
CA PRO A 116 6.28 -19.63 2.69
C PRO A 116 5.89 -19.56 1.20
N PRO A 117 6.22 -18.48 0.48
CA PRO A 117 6.08 -18.43 -0.97
C PRO A 117 6.72 -19.67 -1.62
N GLY A 118 6.05 -20.29 -2.60
CA GLY A 118 6.58 -21.45 -3.34
C GLY A 118 6.38 -22.84 -2.70
N LYS A 119 5.90 -22.93 -1.44
CA LYS A 119 5.55 -24.22 -0.80
C LYS A 119 4.03 -24.46 -0.70
N ALA A 120 3.23 -23.48 -1.07
CA ALA A 120 1.78 -23.60 -1.02
C ALA A 120 1.20 -24.29 -2.26
N ALA A 121 -0.04 -24.79 -2.15
CA ALA A 121 -0.78 -25.36 -3.27
C ALA A 121 -0.91 -24.34 -4.42
N GLN A 122 -1.14 -24.80 -5.64
CA GLN A 122 -1.31 -23.90 -6.78
C GLN A 122 -2.61 -23.10 -6.65
N ALA A 123 -2.56 -21.82 -7.03
CA ALA A 123 -3.75 -21.02 -7.21
C ALA A 123 -4.50 -21.49 -8.47
N THR A 124 -5.81 -21.65 -8.36
CA THR A 124 -6.68 -22.12 -9.43
C THR A 124 -7.42 -20.96 -10.11
N GLY A 125 -7.42 -19.77 -9.51
CA GLY A 125 -8.05 -18.57 -10.08
C GLY A 125 -7.50 -17.27 -9.49
N SER A 126 -7.65 -16.18 -10.25
CA SER A 126 -7.35 -14.82 -9.79
C SER A 126 -8.25 -13.82 -10.49
N GLU A 127 -9.27 -13.35 -9.76
CA GLU A 127 -10.24 -12.36 -10.21
C GLU A 127 -9.80 -10.98 -9.75
N LEU A 128 -9.74 -10.01 -10.66
CA LEU A 128 -9.42 -8.62 -10.34
C LEU A 128 -10.65 -7.93 -9.74
N LEU A 129 -10.57 -7.53 -8.49
CA LEU A 129 -11.65 -6.87 -7.74
C LEU A 129 -11.61 -5.35 -7.87
N ASP A 130 -10.39 -4.79 -7.91
CA ASP A 130 -10.17 -3.35 -7.98
C ASP A 130 -8.85 -3.07 -8.72
N ALA A 131 -8.78 -1.94 -9.42
CA ALA A 131 -7.61 -1.56 -10.21
C ALA A 131 -7.53 -0.04 -10.43
N GLY A 132 -6.32 0.44 -10.69
CA GLY A 132 -6.07 1.83 -11.03
C GLY A 132 -4.66 2.24 -10.71
N PHE A 133 -4.51 3.37 -10.04
CA PHE A 133 -3.22 3.86 -9.56
C PHE A 133 -3.30 4.21 -8.09
N ALA A 134 -2.32 3.77 -7.31
CA ALA A 134 -2.19 4.08 -5.89
C ALA A 134 -0.82 4.72 -5.59
N PRO A 135 -0.73 5.59 -4.57
CA PRO A 135 0.52 6.22 -4.21
C PRO A 135 1.50 5.24 -3.56
N ILE A 136 2.79 5.45 -3.83
CA ILE A 136 3.90 4.97 -3.01
C ILE A 136 4.80 6.19 -2.79
N GLY A 137 4.71 6.78 -1.61
CA GLY A 137 5.37 8.05 -1.30
C GLY A 137 5.04 9.10 -2.35
N PRO A 138 6.05 9.74 -2.99
CA PRO A 138 5.83 10.73 -4.04
C PRO A 138 5.47 10.14 -5.42
N LYS A 139 5.48 8.81 -5.58
CA LYS A 139 5.22 8.14 -6.87
C LYS A 139 3.80 7.58 -6.94
N LYS A 140 3.32 7.35 -8.17
CA LYS A 140 2.10 6.59 -8.44
C LYS A 140 2.47 5.25 -9.07
N ALA A 141 1.94 4.17 -8.51
CA ALA A 141 2.11 2.82 -8.98
C ALA A 141 0.82 2.30 -9.62
N GLU A 142 0.93 1.45 -10.64
CA GLU A 142 -0.21 0.65 -11.09
C GLU A 142 -0.65 -0.23 -9.92
N TYR A 143 -1.93 -0.13 -9.57
CA TYR A 143 -2.51 -0.83 -8.44
C TYR A 143 -3.54 -1.84 -8.91
N GLY A 144 -3.55 -3.00 -8.25
CA GLY A 144 -4.66 -3.94 -8.35
C GLY A 144 -4.92 -4.65 -7.03
N ARG A 145 -6.15 -5.10 -6.86
CA ARG A 145 -6.57 -6.01 -5.80
C ARG A 145 -7.23 -7.21 -6.46
N TRP A 146 -6.82 -8.41 -6.09
CA TRP A 146 -7.38 -9.64 -6.63
C TRP A 146 -7.95 -10.50 -5.53
N GLN A 147 -9.03 -11.21 -5.84
CA GLN A 147 -9.44 -12.43 -5.14
C GLN A 147 -8.68 -13.60 -5.76
N VAL A 148 -7.87 -14.27 -4.95
CA VAL A 148 -7.20 -15.52 -5.34
C VAL A 148 -8.07 -16.69 -4.92
N THR A 149 -8.26 -17.63 -5.83
CA THR A 149 -8.94 -18.90 -5.61
C THR A 149 -7.91 -20.01 -5.56
N CYS A 150 -8.07 -20.90 -4.60
CA CYS A 150 -7.19 -22.00 -4.27
C CYS A 150 -7.96 -23.32 -4.33
N GLU A 151 -7.23 -24.43 -4.52
CA GLU A 151 -7.83 -25.77 -4.44
C GLU A 151 -8.48 -26.00 -3.06
N ASN A 152 -7.77 -25.63 -1.99
CA ASN A 152 -8.37 -25.53 -0.66
C ASN A 152 -8.98 -24.13 -0.47
N SER A 153 -10.30 -24.04 -0.42
CA SER A 153 -11.02 -22.77 -0.27
C SER A 153 -10.69 -22.02 1.03
N ALA A 154 -10.22 -22.71 2.08
CA ALA A 154 -9.75 -22.06 3.31
C ALA A 154 -8.47 -21.23 3.10
N GLN A 155 -7.77 -21.42 1.98
CA GLN A 155 -6.58 -20.65 1.58
C GLN A 155 -6.91 -19.52 0.60
N ASN A 156 -8.18 -19.40 0.17
CA ASN A 156 -8.60 -18.26 -0.63
C ASN A 156 -8.31 -16.98 0.13
N ASN A 157 -7.71 -16.01 -0.55
CA ASN A 157 -7.39 -14.74 0.05
C ASN A 157 -7.44 -13.62 -0.99
N GLN A 158 -7.23 -12.40 -0.52
CA GLN A 158 -7.03 -11.26 -1.39
C GLN A 158 -5.57 -10.84 -1.37
N VAL A 159 -5.06 -10.47 -2.55
CA VAL A 159 -3.73 -9.89 -2.72
C VAL A 159 -3.86 -8.49 -3.27
N ARG A 160 -2.97 -7.60 -2.85
CA ARG A 160 -2.86 -6.24 -3.41
C ARG A 160 -1.50 -6.08 -4.03
N MET A 161 -1.44 -5.45 -5.20
CA MET A 161 -0.21 -5.20 -5.92
C MET A 161 -0.03 -3.71 -6.12
N TRP A 162 1.22 -3.26 -6.01
CA TRP A 162 1.67 -1.97 -6.53
C TRP A 162 2.88 -2.19 -7.42
N TRP A 163 2.78 -1.75 -8.67
CA TRP A 163 3.82 -1.89 -9.67
C TRP A 163 4.32 -0.54 -10.15
N LEU A 164 5.63 -0.31 -10.02
CA LEU A 164 6.33 0.86 -10.53
C LEU A 164 7.14 0.46 -11.77
N PRO A 165 6.60 0.59 -13.00
CA PRO A 165 7.24 0.07 -14.20
C PRO A 165 8.60 0.69 -14.50
N THR A 166 8.76 2.00 -14.24
CA THR A 166 10.01 2.73 -14.53
C THR A 166 11.16 2.27 -13.63
N SER A 167 10.93 2.14 -12.32
CA SER A 167 11.95 1.65 -11.39
C SER A 167 12.01 0.12 -11.31
N ARG A 168 11.07 -0.56 -11.97
CA ARG A 168 10.84 -2.01 -11.91
C ARG A 168 10.71 -2.57 -10.49
N ILE A 169 9.96 -1.85 -9.65
CA ILE A 169 9.73 -2.26 -8.26
C ILE A 169 8.32 -2.80 -8.13
N LEU A 170 8.21 -4.04 -7.65
CA LEU A 170 6.95 -4.73 -7.39
C LEU A 170 6.74 -4.86 -5.88
N ILE A 171 5.55 -4.50 -5.42
CA ILE A 171 5.09 -4.73 -4.06
C ILE A 171 3.83 -5.58 -4.12
N VAL A 172 3.80 -6.68 -3.36
CA VAL A 172 2.61 -7.54 -3.25
C VAL A 172 2.30 -7.78 -1.78
N GLN A 173 1.09 -7.46 -1.35
CA GLN A 173 0.55 -7.79 -0.03
C GLN A 173 -0.15 -9.15 -0.12
N TYR A 174 0.24 -10.12 0.71
CA TYR A 174 -0.32 -11.47 0.73
C TYR A 174 -1.31 -11.62 1.88
N GLY A 175 -2.59 -11.35 1.65
CA GLY A 175 -3.64 -11.40 2.67
C GLY A 175 -4.19 -10.03 3.03
N SER A 176 -5.09 -9.51 2.19
CA SER A 176 -5.76 -8.22 2.41
C SER A 176 -6.92 -8.37 3.40
N PHE A 177 -6.86 -7.57 4.46
CA PHE A 177 -7.92 -7.38 5.45
C PHE A 177 -7.75 -5.98 6.08
N PRO A 178 -8.80 -5.36 6.65
CA PRO A 178 -8.79 -3.93 6.99
C PRO A 178 -7.60 -3.48 7.85
N GLY A 179 -7.19 -4.28 8.84
CA GLY A 179 -6.06 -3.94 9.72
C GLY A 179 -4.71 -3.94 9.00
N TRP A 180 -4.42 -4.96 8.20
CA TRP A 180 -3.16 -5.03 7.44
C TRP A 180 -3.16 -4.08 6.24
N ASP A 181 -4.30 -3.87 5.60
CA ASP A 181 -4.44 -2.89 4.51
C ASP A 181 -4.04 -1.49 4.97
N ALA A 182 -4.54 -1.03 6.12
CA ALA A 182 -4.21 0.27 6.67
C ALA A 182 -2.72 0.42 7.04
N LYS A 183 -2.13 -0.65 7.59
CA LYS A 183 -0.69 -0.71 7.88
C LYS A 183 0.14 -0.61 6.59
N MET A 184 -0.23 -1.39 5.58
CA MET A 184 0.43 -1.39 4.27
C MET A 184 0.32 0.00 3.61
N ASP A 185 -0.85 0.62 3.63
CA ASP A 185 -1.07 1.95 3.07
C ASP A 185 -0.24 3.02 3.80
N THR A 186 -0.11 2.93 5.13
CA THR A 186 0.73 3.82 5.92
C THR A 186 2.22 3.64 5.59
N LEU A 187 2.68 2.39 5.48
CA LEU A 187 4.06 2.07 5.09
C LEU A 187 4.39 2.61 3.69
N LEU A 188 3.48 2.43 2.72
CA LEU A 188 3.68 2.95 1.36
C LEU A 188 3.60 4.47 1.30
N ALA A 189 2.75 5.12 2.10
CA ALA A 189 2.69 6.57 2.16
C ALA A 189 4.00 7.19 2.67
N GLY A 190 4.70 6.52 3.59
CA GLY A 190 5.99 6.94 4.12
C GLY A 190 7.19 6.62 3.23
N ALA A 191 6.98 5.96 2.08
CA ALA A 191 8.05 5.57 1.18
C ALA A 191 8.79 6.78 0.59
N THR A 192 10.10 6.63 0.37
CA THR A 192 10.92 7.63 -0.32
C THR A 192 11.72 6.99 -1.45
N PHE A 193 12.27 7.82 -2.33
CA PHE A 193 13.06 7.37 -3.47
C PHE A 193 14.37 8.15 -3.57
N SER A 194 15.44 7.46 -3.94
CA SER A 194 16.76 8.03 -4.26
C SER A 194 17.14 7.83 -5.72
#